data_AF-A0A9X3KLY2-F1
#
_entry.id   AF-A0A9X3KLY2-F1
#
_cell.length_a   1.000
_cell.length_b   1.000
_cell.length_c   1.000
_cell.angle_alpha   90.00
_cell.angle_beta   90.00
_cell.angle_gamma   90.00
#
_symmetry.space_group_name_H-M   'P 1'
#
loop_
_entity.id
_entity.type
_entity.pdbx_description
1 polymer ?
#
loop_
_entity_poly.entity_id
_entity_poly.type
_entity_poly.pdbx_seq_one_letter_code
_entity_poly.pdbx_strand_id
1 'polypeptide(L)'
;MRPRDAASMILFDRSGSQLRVLMGRRSSAHVFMPGAYVFPGGKRDPRDHALPFSSDLHPTVLHSLTASAARRLSAAGARALALAAARELFEETGVDLGLNTRGPDLSRFRYVARAITPPGNVRRYDTRFFCCYADELHLDISLTRDSDELSDVQWLDMTDLSSLNMPKITRTVLEDVTKLMIGDPSLPFESPARLYVTRHGRFIRDFV
;
A
#
# COMPACT_ATOMS: atom_id res chain seq x y z
N MET A 1 4.13 19.61 -13.22
CA MET A 1 4.57 19.14 -11.89
C MET A 1 4.96 17.66 -11.94
N ARG A 2 6.10 17.31 -11.34
CA ARG A 2 6.57 15.92 -11.20
C ARG A 2 5.82 15.22 -10.05
N PRO A 3 5.40 13.94 -10.17
CA PRO A 3 4.82 13.20 -9.06
C PRO A 3 5.81 13.01 -7.92
N ARG A 4 5.32 13.07 -6.68
CA ARG A 4 6.07 12.73 -5.47
C ARG A 4 5.99 11.23 -5.21
N ASP A 5 7.10 10.64 -4.75
CA ASP A 5 7.11 9.24 -4.34
C ASP A 5 6.16 9.04 -3.14
N ALA A 6 5.35 8.00 -3.19
CA ALA A 6 4.40 7.63 -2.14
C ALA A 6 4.33 6.11 -2.01
N ALA A 7 3.84 5.64 -0.87
CA ALA A 7 3.63 4.22 -0.62
C ALA A 7 2.35 3.98 0.15
N SER A 8 1.74 2.82 -0.05
CA SER A 8 0.49 2.43 0.61
C SER A 8 0.52 0.95 0.95
N MET A 9 -0.06 0.58 2.09
CA MET A 9 -0.08 -0.79 2.60
C MET A 9 -1.47 -1.41 2.47
N ILE A 10 -1.55 -2.54 1.78
CA ILE A 10 -2.70 -3.42 1.75
C ILE A 10 -2.43 -4.54 2.76
N LEU A 11 -3.02 -4.42 3.95
CA LEU A 11 -2.87 -5.42 5.00
C LEU A 11 -4.10 -6.32 4.98
N PHE A 12 -3.89 -7.61 4.71
CA PHE A 12 -4.94 -8.61 4.74
C PHE A 12 -4.92 -9.41 6.03
N ASP A 13 -6.11 -9.76 6.50
CA ASP A 13 -6.32 -10.75 7.53
C ASP A 13 -7.09 -11.94 6.95
N ARG A 14 -6.52 -13.13 7.18
CA ARG A 14 -7.04 -14.43 6.72
C ARG A 14 -7.23 -15.41 7.89
N SER A 15 -7.25 -14.94 9.13
CA SER A 15 -7.42 -15.81 10.31
C SER A 15 -8.85 -16.34 10.45
N GLY A 16 -9.83 -15.66 9.86
CA GLY A 16 -11.23 -16.05 9.83
C GLY A 16 -11.63 -16.85 8.58
N SER A 17 -12.92 -17.14 8.44
CA SER A 17 -13.48 -17.79 7.24
C SER A 17 -13.54 -16.89 6.02
N GLN A 18 -13.47 -15.57 6.21
CA GLN A 18 -13.48 -14.57 5.16
C GLN A 18 -12.17 -13.79 5.16
N LEU A 19 -11.69 -13.45 3.97
CA LEU A 19 -10.58 -12.52 3.80
C LEU A 19 -11.04 -11.12 4.18
N ARG A 20 -10.28 -10.44 5.05
CA ARG A 20 -10.55 -9.06 5.44
C ARG A 20 -9.39 -8.16 5.06
N VAL A 21 -9.65 -6.89 4.78
CA VAL A 21 -8.63 -5.88 4.50
C VAL A 21 -8.75 -4.70 5.46
N LEU A 22 -7.63 -4.22 5.97
CA LEU A 22 -7.61 -3.02 6.80
C LEU A 22 -7.76 -1.76 5.94
N MET A 23 -8.78 -0.96 6.23
CA MET A 23 -9.00 0.33 5.58
C MET A 23 -9.49 1.35 6.61
N GLY A 24 -9.32 2.64 6.28
CA GLY A 24 -9.87 3.74 7.04
C GLY A 24 -10.56 4.75 6.14
N ARG A 25 -11.51 5.49 6.71
CA ARG A 25 -12.21 6.58 6.03
C ARG A 25 -11.47 7.89 6.28
N ARG A 26 -11.01 8.53 5.20
CA ARG A 26 -10.33 9.82 5.29
C ARG A 26 -11.19 10.86 6.01
N SER A 27 -10.57 11.62 6.90
CA SER A 27 -11.26 12.69 7.62
C SER A 27 -11.90 13.70 6.65
N SER A 28 -12.97 14.35 7.08
CA SER A 28 -13.67 15.37 6.28
C SER A 28 -12.79 16.60 6.01
N ALA A 29 -11.80 16.85 6.87
CA ALA A 29 -10.78 17.87 6.71
C ALA A 29 -9.67 17.50 5.71
N HIS A 30 -9.68 16.25 5.20
CA HIS A 30 -8.65 15.78 4.29
C HIS A 30 -8.72 16.50 2.93
N VAL A 31 -7.62 17.15 2.53
CA VAL A 31 -7.52 18.00 1.31
C VAL A 31 -7.69 17.23 -0.02
N PHE A 32 -7.80 15.90 0.05
CA PHE A 32 -7.93 15.01 -1.10
C PHE A 32 -8.93 13.89 -0.81
N MET A 33 -10.10 13.92 -1.47
CA MET A 33 -11.18 12.91 -1.36
C MET A 33 -11.66 12.63 0.08
N PRO A 34 -12.22 13.63 0.80
CA PRO A 34 -12.75 13.44 2.15
C PRO A 34 -13.88 12.40 2.18
N GLY A 35 -13.97 11.62 3.25
CA GLY A 35 -15.02 10.62 3.46
C GLY A 35 -14.92 9.35 2.59
N ALA A 36 -13.84 9.19 1.83
CA ALA A 36 -13.59 7.97 1.05
C ALA A 36 -12.74 6.96 1.86
N TYR A 37 -13.04 5.68 1.72
CA TYR A 37 -12.22 4.60 2.26
C TYR A 37 -10.97 4.39 1.40
N VAL A 38 -9.84 4.30 2.08
CA VAL A 38 -8.53 4.09 1.48
C VAL A 38 -7.73 3.10 2.31
N PHE A 39 -6.74 2.49 1.66
CA PHE A 39 -5.65 1.85 2.39
C PHE A 39 -4.82 2.91 3.09
N PRO A 40 -4.21 2.58 4.24
CA PRO A 40 -3.25 3.47 4.84
C PRO A 40 -2.06 3.71 3.90
N GLY A 41 -1.56 4.93 3.89
CA GLY A 41 -0.47 5.31 2.99
C GLY A 41 -0.36 6.79 2.73
N GLY A 42 0.88 7.20 2.45
CA GLY A 42 1.22 8.59 2.30
C GLY A 42 2.50 8.81 1.50
N LYS A 43 2.97 10.05 1.55
CA LYS A 43 4.16 10.47 0.81
C LYS A 43 5.39 9.89 1.50
N ARG A 44 6.37 9.44 0.72
CA ARG A 44 7.69 9.14 1.26
C ARG A 44 8.33 10.39 1.86
N ASP A 45 8.77 10.28 3.10
CA ASP A 45 9.53 11.27 3.85
C ASP A 45 11.03 10.97 3.74
N PRO A 46 11.92 11.98 3.69
CA PRO A 46 13.37 11.75 3.71
C PRO A 46 13.84 10.89 4.89
N ARG A 47 13.16 10.96 6.05
CA ARG A 47 13.47 10.19 7.26
C ARG A 47 13.23 8.69 7.09
N ASP A 48 12.46 8.26 6.10
CA ASP A 48 12.17 6.84 5.85
C ASP A 48 13.45 6.03 5.52
N HIS A 49 14.53 6.69 5.07
CA HIS A 49 15.83 6.02 4.85
C HIS A 49 16.55 5.63 6.14
N ALA A 50 16.23 6.28 7.26
CA ALA A 50 16.86 6.05 8.55
C ALA A 50 16.07 5.07 9.42
N LEU A 51 14.87 4.67 9.00
CA LEU A 51 14.04 3.73 9.76
C LEU A 51 14.70 2.33 9.75
N PRO A 52 14.70 1.63 10.89
CA PRO A 52 15.25 0.28 10.97
C PRO A 52 14.36 -0.73 10.23
N PHE A 53 14.93 -1.87 9.85
CA PHE A 53 14.21 -3.05 9.38
C PHE A 53 14.93 -4.30 9.87
N SER A 54 14.19 -5.36 10.19
CA SER A 54 14.74 -6.61 10.73
C SER A 54 15.21 -7.58 9.66
N SER A 55 14.60 -7.51 8.47
CA SER A 55 14.94 -8.30 7.29
C SER A 55 14.72 -7.47 6.04
N ASP A 56 15.54 -7.69 5.02
CA ASP A 56 15.47 -6.95 3.76
C ASP A 56 14.28 -7.41 2.88
N LEU A 57 13.91 -6.58 1.90
CA LEU A 57 12.92 -6.92 0.88
C LEU A 57 13.31 -8.22 0.16
N HIS A 58 12.32 -9.03 -0.19
CA HIS A 58 12.53 -10.21 -1.02
C HIS A 58 13.28 -9.81 -2.31
N PRO A 59 14.28 -10.58 -2.78
CA PRO A 59 15.11 -10.20 -3.93
C PRO A 59 14.29 -9.87 -5.19
N THR A 60 13.22 -10.63 -5.46
CA THR A 60 12.31 -10.38 -6.59
C THR A 60 11.59 -9.04 -6.46
N VAL A 61 11.14 -8.68 -5.25
CA VAL A 61 10.45 -7.42 -4.97
C VAL A 61 11.42 -6.25 -5.12
N LEU A 62 12.62 -6.36 -4.55
CA LEU A 62 13.68 -5.37 -4.68
C LEU A 62 14.04 -5.14 -6.16
N HIS A 63 14.18 -6.22 -6.94
CA HIS A 63 14.43 -6.15 -8.37
C HIS A 63 13.30 -5.42 -9.11
N SER A 64 12.04 -5.81 -8.91
CA SER A 64 10.88 -5.18 -9.56
C SER A 64 10.76 -3.68 -9.24
N LEU A 65 10.97 -3.28 -7.98
CA LEU A 65 10.92 -1.88 -7.58
C LEU A 65 12.02 -1.03 -8.21
N THR A 66 13.21 -1.59 -8.39
CA THR A 66 14.38 -0.88 -8.93
C THR A 66 14.39 -0.86 -10.46
N ALA A 67 13.81 -1.87 -11.11
CA ALA A 67 13.72 -2.00 -12.57
C ALA A 67 12.58 -1.17 -13.20
N SER A 68 11.45 -1.04 -12.52
CA SER A 68 10.20 -0.54 -13.11
C SER A 68 10.04 0.98 -13.20
N ALA A 69 10.96 1.74 -12.62
CA ALA A 69 10.86 3.17 -12.57
C ALA A 69 11.52 3.83 -13.79
N ALA A 70 10.80 4.75 -14.45
CA ALA A 70 11.35 5.63 -15.50
C ALA A 70 12.65 6.36 -15.07
N ARG A 71 12.85 6.49 -13.75
CA ARG A 71 14.14 6.74 -13.12
C ARG A 71 14.42 5.60 -12.16
N ARG A 72 15.48 4.82 -12.43
CA ARG A 72 15.90 3.70 -11.57
C ARG A 72 15.94 4.13 -10.10
N LEU A 73 15.16 3.44 -9.28
CA LEU A 73 15.20 3.60 -7.84
C LEU A 73 16.45 2.88 -7.34
N SER A 74 17.19 3.46 -6.39
CA SER A 74 18.25 2.71 -5.70
C SER A 74 17.63 1.68 -4.77
N ALA A 75 18.40 0.67 -4.36
CA ALA A 75 17.94 -0.30 -3.37
C ALA A 75 17.51 0.39 -2.04
N ALA A 76 18.28 1.39 -1.59
CA ALA A 76 17.91 2.22 -0.44
C ALA A 76 16.58 2.96 -0.67
N GLY A 77 16.35 3.49 -1.88
CA GLY A 77 15.09 4.12 -2.24
C GLY A 77 13.90 3.15 -2.22
N ALA A 78 14.10 1.90 -2.64
CA ALA A 78 13.09 0.85 -2.60
C ALA A 78 12.71 0.49 -1.16
N ARG A 79 13.72 0.30 -0.29
CA ARG A 79 13.52 0.08 1.16
C ARG A 79 12.79 1.26 1.80
N ALA A 80 13.20 2.49 1.51
CA ALA A 80 12.55 3.68 2.03
C ALA A 80 11.07 3.80 1.59
N LEU A 81 10.67 3.28 0.43
CA LEU A 81 9.25 3.19 0.05
C LEU A 81 8.49 2.15 0.88
N ALA A 82 9.09 0.98 1.11
CA ALA A 82 8.47 -0.05 1.95
C ALA A 82 8.33 0.43 3.41
N LEU A 83 9.36 1.09 3.93
CA LEU A 83 9.36 1.71 5.26
C LEU A 83 8.34 2.86 5.36
N ALA A 84 8.17 3.66 4.30
CA ALA A 84 7.10 4.65 4.23
C ALA A 84 5.72 3.99 4.38
N ALA A 85 5.46 2.87 3.69
CA ALA A 85 4.18 2.15 3.82
C ALA A 85 3.95 1.64 5.25
N ALA A 86 5.00 1.13 5.92
CA ALA A 86 4.92 0.69 7.30
C ALA A 86 4.69 1.86 8.27
N ARG A 87 5.38 3.00 8.08
CA ARG A 87 5.23 4.20 8.91
C ARG A 87 3.81 4.74 8.82
N GLU A 88 3.29 4.91 7.60
CA GLU A 88 1.95 5.44 7.38
C GLU A 88 0.88 4.49 7.95
N LEU A 89 1.05 3.17 7.82
CA LEU A 89 0.19 2.19 8.49
C LEU A 89 0.16 2.43 10.00
N PHE A 90 1.30 2.59 10.64
CA PHE A 90 1.37 2.83 12.09
C PHE A 90 0.76 4.18 12.48
N GLU A 91 1.11 5.26 11.78
CA GLU A 91 0.63 6.61 12.06
C GLU A 91 -0.89 6.72 11.89
N GLU A 92 -1.45 6.11 10.85
CA GLU A 92 -2.87 6.27 10.51
C GLU A 92 -3.79 5.25 11.20
N THR A 93 -3.28 4.07 11.58
CA THR A 93 -4.10 2.96 12.11
C THR A 93 -3.65 2.41 13.46
N GLY A 94 -2.48 2.81 13.95
CA GLY A 94 -1.86 2.24 15.15
C GLY A 94 -1.25 0.84 14.99
N VAL A 95 -1.44 0.17 13.84
CA VAL A 95 -0.84 -1.14 13.59
C VAL A 95 0.67 -0.99 13.41
N ASP A 96 1.42 -1.46 14.41
CA ASP A 96 2.88 -1.41 14.40
C ASP A 96 3.47 -2.70 13.82
N LEU A 97 4.20 -2.57 12.72
CA LEU A 97 4.95 -3.69 12.11
C LEU A 97 6.32 -3.90 12.76
N GLY A 98 6.57 -3.30 13.92
CA GLY A 98 7.83 -3.37 14.65
C GLY A 98 8.71 -2.13 14.50
N LEU A 99 8.18 -1.00 14.01
CA LEU A 99 8.89 0.27 13.85
C LEU A 99 9.46 0.79 15.18
N ASN A 100 8.77 0.54 16.29
CA ASN A 100 9.22 0.95 17.63
C ASN A 100 10.15 -0.09 18.30
N THR A 101 10.57 -1.13 17.58
CA THR A 101 11.45 -2.19 18.10
C THR A 101 12.65 -2.44 17.18
N ARG A 102 12.70 -3.57 16.46
CA ARG A 102 13.80 -3.95 15.55
C ARG A 102 13.58 -3.48 14.11
N GLY A 103 12.43 -2.87 13.83
CA GLY A 103 11.97 -2.54 12.48
C GLY A 103 11.21 -3.69 11.81
N PRO A 104 10.36 -3.38 10.81
CA PRO A 104 9.56 -4.39 10.11
C PRO A 104 10.39 -5.41 9.35
N ASP A 105 9.85 -6.63 9.26
CA ASP A 105 10.33 -7.67 8.35
C ASP A 105 9.86 -7.34 6.93
N LEU A 106 10.70 -6.62 6.17
CA LEU A 106 10.37 -6.23 4.79
C LEU A 106 10.32 -7.43 3.85
N SER A 107 10.85 -8.61 4.25
CA SER A 107 10.81 -9.81 3.41
C SER A 107 9.38 -10.33 3.21
N ARG A 108 8.41 -9.87 4.04
CA ARG A 108 6.98 -10.20 3.92
C ARG A 108 6.20 -9.26 3.01
N PHE A 109 6.84 -8.21 2.51
CA PHE A 109 6.17 -7.18 1.72
C PHE A 109 6.19 -7.56 0.24
N ARG A 110 5.03 -7.86 -0.31
CA ARG A 110 4.82 -8.07 -1.74
C ARG A 110 4.62 -6.71 -2.40
N TYR A 111 5.18 -6.50 -3.58
CA TYR A 111 4.90 -5.31 -4.39
C TYR A 111 3.85 -5.65 -5.43
N VAL A 112 2.67 -5.05 -5.34
CA VAL A 112 1.49 -5.52 -6.09
C VAL A 112 0.96 -4.52 -7.11
N ALA A 113 1.23 -3.23 -6.91
CA ALA A 113 0.75 -2.21 -7.82
C ALA A 113 1.56 -0.91 -7.75
N ARG A 114 1.49 -0.15 -8.83
CA ARG A 114 1.99 1.22 -8.94
C ARG A 114 0.97 2.10 -9.64
N ALA A 115 0.61 3.21 -9.00
CA ALA A 115 -0.31 4.18 -9.59
C ALA A 115 0.34 5.56 -9.69
N ILE A 116 0.27 6.16 -10.88
CA ILE A 116 0.79 7.50 -11.13
C ILE A 116 -0.38 8.45 -11.37
N THR A 117 -0.54 9.44 -10.50
CA THR A 117 -1.59 10.46 -10.65
C THR A 117 -1.46 11.17 -12.01
N PRO A 118 -2.56 11.34 -12.77
CA PRO A 118 -2.52 11.93 -14.11
C PRO A 118 -1.90 13.34 -14.14
N PRO A 119 -1.26 13.76 -15.25
CA PRO A 119 -0.88 15.15 -15.47
C PRO A 119 -2.08 16.10 -15.31
N GLY A 120 -1.83 17.36 -14.91
CA GLY A 120 -2.88 18.38 -14.71
C GLY A 120 -3.45 18.44 -13.29
N ASN A 121 -3.24 17.42 -12.46
CA ASN A 121 -3.61 17.46 -11.04
C ASN A 121 -2.67 18.36 -10.23
N VAL A 122 -3.24 19.15 -9.30
CA VAL A 122 -2.51 20.06 -8.41
C VAL A 122 -1.60 19.34 -7.41
N ARG A 123 -1.91 18.08 -7.09
CA ARG A 123 -1.05 17.17 -6.33
C ARG A 123 -0.93 15.87 -7.10
N ARG A 124 0.31 15.39 -7.26
CA ARG A 124 0.60 14.16 -8.01
C ARG A 124 1.49 13.25 -7.20
N TYR A 125 1.14 11.97 -7.17
CA TYR A 125 1.87 10.91 -6.52
C TYR A 125 2.24 9.81 -7.51
N ASP A 126 3.35 9.15 -7.24
CA ASP A 126 3.79 7.92 -7.87
C ASP A 126 3.84 6.83 -6.79
N THR A 127 2.67 6.29 -6.49
CA THR A 127 2.41 5.43 -5.33
C THR A 127 2.77 4.00 -5.63
N ARG A 128 3.57 3.37 -4.75
CA ARG A 128 3.80 1.92 -4.73
C ARG A 128 2.87 1.30 -3.69
N PHE A 129 2.15 0.27 -4.07
CA PHE A 129 1.29 -0.49 -3.17
C PHE A 129 2.03 -1.76 -2.77
N PHE A 130 2.18 -1.91 -1.47
CA PHE A 130 2.70 -3.11 -0.84
C PHE A 130 1.54 -3.93 -0.27
N CYS A 131 1.73 -5.24 -0.19
CA CYS A 131 0.77 -6.16 0.39
C CYS A 131 1.48 -7.10 1.37
N CYS A 132 0.85 -7.35 2.51
CA CYS A 132 1.28 -8.37 3.47
C CYS A 132 0.07 -8.97 4.19
N TYR A 133 0.29 -10.11 4.86
CA TYR A 133 -0.72 -10.77 5.68
C TYR A 133 -0.41 -10.60 7.16
N ALA A 134 -1.44 -10.36 7.97
CA ALA A 134 -1.29 -10.13 9.40
C ALA A 134 -0.72 -11.33 10.16
N ASP A 135 -1.03 -12.56 9.73
CA ASP A 135 -0.55 -13.81 10.32
C ASP A 135 0.96 -14.02 10.08
N GLU A 136 1.47 -13.68 8.90
CA GLU A 136 2.90 -13.74 8.57
C GLU A 136 3.75 -12.78 9.42
N LEU A 137 3.12 -11.76 9.99
CA LEU A 137 3.75 -10.72 10.80
C LEU A 137 3.42 -10.87 12.30
N HIS A 138 2.65 -11.90 12.68
CA HIS A 138 2.19 -12.15 14.05
C HIS A 138 1.53 -10.92 14.71
N LEU A 139 0.74 -10.17 13.93
CA LEU A 139 0.11 -8.94 14.40
C LEU A 139 -1.11 -9.23 15.28
N ASP A 140 -1.26 -8.44 16.34
CA ASP A 140 -2.54 -8.34 17.06
C ASP A 140 -3.46 -7.37 16.30
N ILE A 141 -4.37 -7.93 15.52
CA ILE A 141 -5.32 -7.20 14.68
C ILE A 141 -6.37 -6.41 15.47
N SER A 142 -6.44 -6.59 16.80
CA SER A 142 -7.36 -5.86 17.67
C SER A 142 -6.87 -4.46 18.05
N LEU A 143 -5.59 -4.15 17.81
CA LEU A 143 -4.95 -2.90 18.22
C LEU A 143 -5.16 -1.72 17.24
N THR A 144 -6.08 -1.87 16.28
CA THR A 144 -6.41 -0.82 15.31
C THR A 144 -7.11 0.36 15.98
N ARG A 145 -6.73 1.58 15.60
CA ARG A 145 -7.33 2.82 16.11
C ARG A 145 -7.42 3.89 15.02
N ASP A 146 -8.33 4.83 15.22
CA ASP A 146 -8.44 6.04 14.41
C ASP A 146 -7.27 7.00 14.65
N SER A 147 -7.06 7.89 13.68
CA SER A 147 -6.13 9.02 13.69
C SER A 147 -6.81 10.30 13.20
N ASP A 148 -6.10 11.43 13.24
CA ASP A 148 -6.60 12.69 12.67
C ASP A 148 -6.78 12.62 11.13
N GLU A 149 -6.06 11.71 10.46
CA GLU A 149 -6.11 11.54 9.00
C GLU A 149 -7.10 10.47 8.56
N LEU A 150 -7.15 9.32 9.26
CA LEU A 150 -8.10 8.24 9.02
C LEU A 150 -9.01 8.02 10.24
N SER A 151 -10.31 8.20 10.02
CA SER A 151 -11.38 7.81 10.94
C SER A 151 -11.99 6.48 10.52
N ASP A 152 -12.73 5.83 11.42
CA ASP A 152 -13.43 4.57 11.12
C ASP A 152 -12.49 3.52 10.50
N VAL A 153 -11.36 3.32 11.18
CA VAL A 153 -10.36 2.31 10.81
C VAL A 153 -10.89 0.94 11.20
N GLN A 154 -11.06 0.05 10.22
CA GLN A 154 -11.67 -1.25 10.43
C GLN A 154 -11.20 -2.31 9.43
N TRP A 155 -11.35 -3.56 9.83
CA TRP A 155 -11.17 -4.74 8.98
C TRP A 155 -12.44 -5.01 8.21
N LEU A 156 -12.42 -4.75 6.90
CA LEU A 156 -13.58 -4.89 6.03
C LEU A 156 -13.59 -6.25 5.34
N ASP A 157 -14.75 -6.90 5.29
CA ASP A 157 -14.96 -8.16 4.58
C ASP A 157 -14.84 -7.96 3.06
N MET A 158 -13.96 -8.73 2.43
CA MET A 158 -13.70 -8.65 0.99
C MET A 158 -14.89 -9.10 0.12
N THR A 159 -15.88 -9.78 0.69
CA THR A 159 -17.09 -10.23 -0.02
C THR A 159 -18.12 -9.11 -0.22
N ASP A 160 -18.10 -8.04 0.59
CA ASP A 160 -19.00 -6.89 0.43
C ASP A 160 -18.28 -5.54 0.63
N LEU A 161 -17.69 -5.06 -0.47
CA LEU A 161 -17.10 -3.71 -0.57
C LEU A 161 -17.82 -2.83 -1.61
N SER A 162 -19.01 -3.27 -2.03
CA SER A 162 -19.74 -2.67 -3.15
C SER A 162 -20.26 -1.28 -2.81
N SER A 163 -20.75 -1.11 -1.57
CA SER A 163 -21.37 0.11 -1.04
C SER A 163 -20.35 1.17 -0.57
N LEU A 164 -19.07 0.80 -0.42
CA LEU A 164 -18.05 1.70 0.10
C LEU A 164 -17.67 2.77 -0.91
N ASN A 165 -17.70 4.03 -0.47
CA ASN A 165 -17.15 5.15 -1.23
C ASN A 165 -15.63 5.03 -1.28
N MET A 166 -15.08 4.57 -2.40
CA MET A 166 -13.65 4.40 -2.61
C MET A 166 -13.18 5.19 -3.83
N PRO A 167 -11.97 5.76 -3.80
CA PRO A 167 -11.34 6.27 -5.02
C PRO A 167 -11.26 5.16 -6.08
N LYS A 168 -11.48 5.52 -7.35
CA LYS A 168 -11.42 4.57 -8.46
C LYS A 168 -10.15 3.74 -8.46
N ILE A 169 -9.01 4.37 -8.18
CA ILE A 169 -7.72 3.67 -8.12
C ILE A 169 -7.64 2.66 -6.98
N THR A 170 -8.13 3.00 -5.78
CA THR A 170 -8.18 2.09 -4.62
C THR A 170 -9.01 0.85 -4.97
N ARG A 171 -10.20 1.04 -5.54
CA ARG A 171 -11.06 -0.05 -5.99
C ARG A 171 -10.39 -0.93 -7.05
N THR A 172 -9.80 -0.33 -8.08
CA THR A 172 -9.11 -1.09 -9.15
C THR A 172 -7.90 -1.86 -8.63
N VAL A 173 -7.10 -1.30 -7.72
CA VAL A 173 -5.98 -2.01 -7.09
C VAL A 173 -6.50 -3.22 -6.32
N LEU A 174 -7.55 -3.05 -5.50
CA LEU A 174 -8.11 -4.13 -4.71
C LEU A 174 -8.68 -5.27 -5.56
N GLU A 175 -9.42 -4.92 -6.62
CA GLU A 175 -9.92 -5.89 -7.60
C GLU A 175 -8.80 -6.71 -8.25
N ASP A 176 -7.67 -6.06 -8.56
CA ASP A 176 -6.56 -6.71 -9.25
C ASP A 176 -5.76 -7.63 -8.34
N VAL A 177 -5.50 -7.18 -7.12
CA VAL A 177 -4.85 -8.00 -6.09
C VAL A 177 -5.72 -9.21 -5.78
N THR A 178 -7.02 -9.03 -5.60
CA THR A 178 -7.96 -10.13 -5.34
C THR A 178 -7.98 -11.13 -6.50
N LYS A 179 -7.93 -10.67 -7.76
CA LYS A 179 -7.82 -11.56 -8.92
C LYS A 179 -6.54 -12.39 -8.94
N LEU A 180 -5.41 -11.85 -8.47
CA LEU A 180 -4.18 -12.62 -8.33
C LEU A 180 -4.33 -13.70 -7.25
N MET A 181 -5.03 -13.39 -6.15
CA MET A 181 -5.28 -14.32 -5.05
C MET A 181 -6.24 -15.48 -5.40
N ILE A 182 -7.12 -15.30 -6.39
CA ILE A 182 -7.98 -16.40 -6.88
C ILE A 182 -7.12 -17.54 -7.47
N GLY A 183 -6.02 -17.21 -8.14
CA GLY A 183 -5.10 -18.21 -8.69
C GLY A 183 -4.21 -18.83 -7.62
N ASP A 184 -3.64 -17.99 -6.75
CA ASP A 184 -2.82 -18.42 -5.62
C ASP A 184 -3.02 -17.49 -4.41
N PRO A 185 -3.71 -17.95 -3.34
CA PRO A 185 -4.02 -17.11 -2.18
C PRO A 185 -2.79 -16.77 -1.34
N SER A 186 -1.63 -17.40 -1.57
CA SER A 186 -0.38 -16.99 -0.95
C SER A 186 0.20 -15.70 -1.55
N LEU A 187 -0.27 -15.32 -2.74
CA LEU A 187 0.20 -14.19 -3.54
C LEU A 187 1.75 -14.19 -3.64
N PRO A 188 2.36 -15.08 -4.43
CA PRO A 188 3.83 -15.22 -4.49
C PRO A 188 4.56 -13.88 -4.74
N PHE A 189 5.79 -13.74 -4.24
CA PHE A 189 6.58 -12.51 -4.42
C PHE A 189 6.90 -12.20 -5.89
N GLU A 190 6.81 -13.21 -6.76
CA GLU A 190 6.97 -13.17 -8.21
C GLU A 190 5.71 -12.68 -8.93
N SER A 191 4.59 -12.52 -8.21
CA SER A 191 3.33 -12.04 -8.79
C SER A 191 3.55 -10.68 -9.48
N PRO A 192 3.10 -10.50 -10.73
CA PRO A 192 3.41 -9.30 -11.49
C PRO A 192 2.65 -8.10 -10.92
N ALA A 193 3.39 -7.05 -10.56
CA ALA A 193 2.80 -5.80 -10.06
C ALA A 193 2.07 -5.06 -11.19
N ARG A 194 0.89 -4.52 -10.90
CA ARG A 194 0.07 -3.76 -11.85
C ARG A 194 0.55 -2.31 -11.99
N LEU A 195 0.56 -1.78 -13.20
CA LEU A 195 0.83 -0.36 -13.47
C LEU A 195 -0.45 0.36 -13.87
N TYR A 196 -0.75 1.47 -13.21
CA TYR A 196 -1.85 2.37 -13.54
C TYR A 196 -1.30 3.75 -13.86
N VAL A 197 -1.45 4.19 -15.10
CA VAL A 197 -0.92 5.49 -15.56
C VAL A 197 -1.85 6.10 -16.60
N THR A 198 -1.90 7.43 -16.66
CA THR A 198 -2.53 8.13 -17.78
C THR A 198 -1.48 8.59 -18.78
N ARG A 199 -1.58 8.14 -20.04
CA ARG A 199 -0.74 8.62 -21.16
C ARG A 199 -1.66 9.18 -22.25
N HIS A 200 -1.34 10.36 -22.76
CA HIS A 200 -2.14 11.04 -23.81
C HIS A 200 -3.65 11.11 -23.48
N GLY A 201 -3.99 11.39 -22.22
CA GLY A 201 -5.39 11.47 -21.75
C GLY A 201 -6.09 10.12 -21.55
N ARG A 202 -5.45 8.99 -21.89
CA ARG A 202 -6.02 7.65 -21.73
C ARG A 202 -5.48 6.96 -20.49
N PHE A 203 -6.37 6.36 -19.71
CA PHE A 203 -6.00 5.49 -18.60
C PHE A 203 -5.48 4.16 -19.15
N ILE A 204 -4.28 3.78 -18.72
CA ILE A 204 -3.58 2.57 -19.09
C ILE A 204 -3.41 1.72 -17.85
N ARG A 205 -3.73 0.44 -18.01
CA ARG A 205 -3.55 -0.61 -17.02
C ARG A 205 -2.64 -1.68 -17.63
N ASP A 206 -1.45 -1.82 -17.07
CA ASP A 206 -0.37 -2.66 -17.59
C ASP A 206 0.32 -3.39 -16.42
N PHE A 207 1.51 -3.94 -16.65
CA PHE A 207 2.41 -4.46 -15.64
C PHE A 207 3.67 -3.60 -15.53
N VAL A 208 4.36 -3.80 -14.41
CA VAL A 208 5.50 -3.04 -13.92
C VAL A 208 6.81 -3.73 -14.28
#